data_AF-A0A7C1QQA0-F1
#
_entry.id   AF-A0A7C1QQA0-F1
#
_cell.length_a   1.000
_cell.length_b   1.000
_cell.length_c   1.000
_cell.angle_alpha   90.00
_cell.angle_beta   90.00
_cell.angle_gamma   90.00
#
_symmetry.space_group_name_H-M   'P 1'
#
loop_
_entity.id
_entity.type
_entity.pdbx_description
1 polymer ?
#
loop_
_entity_poly.entity_id
_entity_poly.type
_entity_poly.pdbx_seq_one_letter_code
_entity_poly.pdbx_strand_id
1 'polypeptide(L)'
;MIHTQTEKPKPKIEIVGIYPEKRRPNAVATFHVYLVDKDIDIRGGVIYRLPSGKYFIQMPQGSGSDEVTGKRICFPTISFTDAEYEREVRREVIRQVLKELETMTFD
;
A
#
# COMPACT_ATOMS: atom_id res chain seq x y z
N MET A 1 -6.82 38.44 -3.47
CA MET A 1 -5.75 37.42 -3.45
C MET A 1 -6.20 36.26 -4.33
N ILE A 2 -5.53 36.07 -5.47
CA ILE A 2 -5.80 34.93 -6.36
C ILE A 2 -5.23 33.70 -5.65
N HIS A 3 -6.09 32.80 -5.18
CA HIS A 3 -5.67 31.47 -4.75
C HIS A 3 -5.35 30.67 -6.01
N THR A 4 -4.11 30.78 -6.47
CA THR A 4 -3.58 29.85 -7.47
C THR A 4 -3.58 28.49 -6.79
N GLN A 5 -4.52 27.61 -7.18
CA GLN A 5 -4.45 26.20 -6.81
C GLN A 5 -3.17 25.64 -7.46
N THR A 6 -2.07 25.65 -6.71
CA THR A 6 -0.91 24.82 -7.04
C THR A 6 -1.41 23.40 -7.07
N GLU A 7 -1.42 22.79 -8.27
CA GLU A 7 -1.71 21.37 -8.42
C GLU A 7 -0.86 20.60 -7.42
N LYS A 8 -1.51 19.83 -6.55
CA LYS A 8 -0.79 19.00 -5.59
C LYS A 8 0.05 17.99 -6.36
N PRO A 9 1.32 17.78 -5.97
CA PRO A 9 2.20 16.88 -6.69
C PRO A 9 1.62 15.47 -6.70
N LYS A 10 1.56 14.86 -7.88
CA LYS A 10 1.19 13.44 -8.01
C LYS A 10 2.33 12.57 -7.46
N PRO A 11 2.02 11.53 -6.67
CA PRO A 11 3.05 10.65 -6.12
C PRO A 11 3.80 9.93 -7.24
N LYS A 12 5.12 9.84 -7.11
CA LYS A 12 5.97 9.11 -8.06
C LYS A 12 6.39 7.80 -7.39
N ILE A 13 5.85 6.68 -7.85
CA ILE A 13 6.13 5.37 -7.26
C ILE A 13 6.78 4.43 -8.26
N GLU A 14 7.58 3.51 -7.74
CA GLU A 14 8.16 2.38 -8.45
C GLU A 14 7.84 1.08 -7.71
N ILE A 15 7.37 0.07 -8.43
CA ILE A 15 7.24 -1.28 -7.88
C ILE A 15 8.63 -1.91 -7.87
N VAL A 16 9.21 -2.07 -6.69
CA VAL A 16 10.53 -2.69 -6.53
C VAL A 16 10.44 -4.21 -6.68
N GLY A 17 9.34 -4.79 -6.21
CA GLY A 17 9.09 -6.21 -6.38
C GLY A 17 7.78 -6.69 -5.80
N ILE A 18 7.32 -7.83 -6.31
CA ILE A 18 6.21 -8.62 -5.80
C ILE A 18 6.73 -10.03 -5.53
N TYR A 19 6.50 -10.51 -4.31
CA TYR A 19 7.06 -11.77 -3.82
C TYR A 19 5.94 -12.71 -3.39
N PRO A 20 5.89 -13.97 -3.85
CA PRO A 20 4.88 -14.92 -3.42
C PRO A 20 4.81 -15.07 -1.90
N GLU A 21 3.60 -15.09 -1.33
CA GLU A 21 3.35 -15.26 0.10
C GLU A 21 2.72 -16.62 0.34
N LYS A 22 3.33 -17.42 1.22
CA LYS A 22 2.89 -18.80 1.53
C LYS A 22 2.50 -19.00 2.98
N ARG A 23 2.79 -18.04 3.85
CA ARG A 23 2.61 -18.16 5.31
C ARG A 23 1.25 -17.64 5.78
N ARG A 24 0.66 -16.69 5.04
CA ARG A 24 -0.63 -16.07 5.41
C ARG A 24 -1.77 -16.74 4.62
N PRO A 25 -2.85 -17.18 5.29
CA PRO A 25 -4.02 -17.71 4.60
C PRO A 25 -4.58 -16.70 3.60
N ASN A 26 -4.89 -17.16 2.38
CA ASN A 26 -5.48 -16.38 1.29
C ASN A 26 -4.64 -15.20 0.75
N ALA A 27 -3.44 -14.97 1.30
CA ALA A 27 -2.47 -14.08 0.70
C ALA A 27 -1.79 -14.81 -0.47
N VAL A 28 -1.61 -14.10 -1.58
CA VAL A 28 -0.93 -14.63 -2.77
C VAL A 28 0.48 -14.06 -2.88
N ALA A 29 0.68 -12.83 -2.43
CA ALA A 29 1.97 -12.16 -2.51
C ALA A 29 2.10 -11.02 -1.49
N THR A 30 3.34 -10.58 -1.30
CA THR A 30 3.68 -9.29 -0.70
C THR A 30 4.29 -8.37 -1.76
N PHE A 31 4.26 -7.07 -1.53
CA PHE A 31 4.87 -6.09 -2.43
C PHE A 31 5.80 -5.12 -1.69
N HIS A 32 6.76 -4.60 -2.44
CA HIS A 32 7.67 -3.53 -2.05
C HIS A 32 7.54 -2.41 -3.09
N VAL A 33 7.20 -1.21 -2.59
CA VAL A 33 7.12 0.02 -3.38
C VAL A 33 8.16 1.00 -2.89
N TYR A 34 8.81 1.70 -3.82
CA TYR A 34 9.64 2.86 -3.52
C TYR A 34 8.89 4.14 -3.93
N LEU A 35 8.70 5.07 -2.99
CA LEU A 35 8.08 6.38 -3.22
C LEU A 35 9.19 7.38 -3.57
N VAL A 36 9.44 7.54 -4.85
CA VAL A 36 10.59 8.25 -5.43
C VAL A 36 10.62 9.72 -5.01
N ASP A 37 9.47 10.39 -4.97
CA ASP A 37 9.38 11.81 -4.62
C ASP A 37 9.54 12.08 -3.11
N LYS A 38 9.54 11.02 -2.29
CA LYS A 38 9.74 11.11 -0.84
C LYS A 38 10.99 10.40 -0.34
N ASP A 39 11.67 9.65 -1.19
CA ASP A 39 12.81 8.80 -0.81
C ASP A 39 12.44 7.82 0.32
N ILE A 40 11.31 7.12 0.16
CA ILE A 40 10.78 6.20 1.17
C ILE A 40 10.54 4.81 0.57
N ASP A 41 11.07 3.80 1.25
CA ASP A 41 10.76 2.40 1.03
C ASP A 41 9.52 1.95 1.81
N ILE A 42 8.51 1.45 1.10
CA ILE A 42 7.29 0.90 1.67
C ILE A 42 7.29 -0.61 1.43
N ARG A 43 7.45 -1.39 2.51
CA ARG A 43 7.59 -2.86 2.46
C ARG A 43 6.48 -3.56 3.25
N GLY A 44 6.20 -4.79 2.85
CA GLY A 44 5.28 -5.67 3.59
C GLY A 44 3.80 -5.37 3.33
N GLY A 45 3.49 -4.71 2.23
CA GLY A 45 2.13 -4.66 1.73
C GLY A 45 1.73 -6.05 1.24
N VAL A 46 0.46 -6.41 1.37
CA VAL A 46 -0.02 -7.79 1.13
C VAL A 46 -1.13 -7.79 0.11
N ILE A 47 -1.09 -8.79 -0.76
CA ILE A 47 -2.04 -9.02 -1.83
C ILE A 47 -2.81 -10.28 -1.47
N TYR A 48 -4.12 -10.16 -1.36
CA TYR A 48 -5.04 -11.26 -1.09
C TYR A 48 -5.87 -11.56 -2.33
N ARG A 49 -6.18 -12.83 -2.56
CA ARG A 49 -7.17 -13.23 -3.56
C ARG A 49 -8.47 -13.54 -2.86
N LEU A 50 -9.49 -12.74 -3.12
CA LEU A 50 -10.82 -12.93 -2.54
C LEU A 50 -11.51 -14.15 -3.19
N PRO A 51 -12.51 -14.76 -2.52
CA PRO A 51 -13.30 -15.85 -3.12
C PRO A 51 -13.97 -15.49 -4.45
N SER A 52 -14.24 -14.19 -4.69
CA SER A 52 -14.76 -13.68 -5.95
C SER A 52 -13.75 -13.66 -7.10
N GLY A 53 -12.50 -14.06 -6.85
CA GLY A 53 -11.38 -13.97 -7.80
C GLY A 53 -10.71 -12.59 -7.86
N LYS A 54 -11.30 -11.55 -7.26
CA LYS A 54 -10.73 -10.20 -7.21
C LYS A 54 -9.54 -10.13 -6.24
N TYR A 55 -8.58 -9.27 -6.53
CA TYR A 55 -7.50 -8.95 -5.61
C TYR A 55 -7.90 -7.88 -4.60
N PHE A 56 -7.50 -8.09 -3.35
CA PHE A 56 -7.55 -7.08 -2.30
C PHE A 56 -6.12 -6.74 -1.88
N ILE A 57 -5.75 -5.47 -2.00
CA ILE A 57 -4.41 -4.97 -1.71
C ILE A 57 -4.44 -4.23 -0.38
N GLN A 58 -3.68 -4.73 0.58
CA GLN A 58 -3.53 -4.16 1.90
C GLN A 58 -2.17 -3.44 1.99
N MET A 59 -2.20 -2.14 2.30
CA MET A 59 -1.00 -1.38 2.64
C MET A 59 -0.36 -1.89 3.95
N PRO A 60 0.94 -1.69 4.19
CA PRO A 60 1.58 -2.07 5.44
C PRO A 60 0.91 -1.44 6.66
N GLN A 61 0.70 -2.27 7.69
CA GLN A 61 0.13 -1.86 8.97
C GLN A 61 0.97 -2.42 10.10
N GLY A 62 1.17 -1.60 11.14
CA GLY A 62 1.63 -2.04 12.44
C GLY A 62 0.47 -2.57 13.27
N SER A 63 0.78 -3.41 14.26
CA SER A 63 -0.18 -3.77 15.30
C SER A 63 0.46 -3.66 16.67
N GLY A 64 -0.31 -3.22 17.66
CA GLY A 64 0.13 -3.10 19.04
C GLY A 64 -1.05 -3.24 19.99
N SER A 65 -0.81 -2.99 21.27
CA SER A 65 -1.86 -2.90 22.29
C SER A 65 -2.03 -1.45 22.70
N ASP A 66 -3.27 -1.00 22.74
CA ASP A 66 -3.62 0.30 23.34
C ASP A 66 -3.34 0.25 24.85
N GLU A 67 -2.50 1.16 25.36
CA GLU A 67 -2.02 1.11 26.74
C GLU A 67 -3.13 1.34 27.78
N VAL A 68 -4.21 2.04 27.40
CA VAL A 68 -5.31 2.39 28.30
C VAL A 68 -6.32 1.24 28.40
N THR A 69 -6.67 0.65 27.26
CA THR A 69 -7.74 -0.36 27.16
C THR A 69 -7.22 -1.79 27.08
N GLY A 70 -5.92 -1.99 26.85
CA GLY A 70 -5.30 -3.29 26.59
C GLY A 70 -5.72 -3.95 25.28
N LYS A 71 -6.53 -3.27 24.45
CA LYS A 71 -7.07 -3.84 23.21
C LYS A 71 -6.01 -3.84 22.13
N ARG A 72 -6.01 -4.90 21.31
CA ARG A 72 -5.18 -4.94 20.10
C ARG A 72 -5.69 -3.90 19.10
N ILE A 73 -4.80 -3.06 18.61
CA ILE A 73 -5.06 -2.05 17.59
C ILE A 73 -4.16 -2.26 16.38
N CYS A 74 -4.63 -1.83 15.21
CA CYS A 74 -3.84 -1.75 13.99
C CYS A 74 -3.73 -0.28 13.59
N PHE A 75 -2.55 0.13 13.13
CA PHE A 75 -2.29 1.50 12.71
C PHE A 75 -1.44 1.51 11.42
N PRO A 76 -1.58 2.53 10.58
CA PRO A 76 -0.80 2.62 9.35
C PRO A 76 0.69 2.72 9.68
N THR A 77 1.54 2.01 8.93
CA THR A 77 3.00 2.15 9.06
C THR A 77 3.50 3.47 8.47
N ILE A 78 2.77 4.03 7.50
CA ILE A 78 3.05 5.31 6.87
C ILE A 78 1.77 6.12 6.75
N SER A 79 1.86 7.41 7.07
CA SER A 79 0.81 8.40 6.85
C SER A 79 1.42 9.70 6.35
N PHE A 80 0.62 10.48 5.63
CA PHE A 80 1.02 11.80 5.15
C PHE A 80 0.09 12.85 5.74
N THR A 81 0.65 14.02 6.06
CA THR A 81 -0.14 15.14 6.59
C THR A 81 -1.16 15.67 5.59
N ASP A 82 -0.87 15.56 4.28
CA ASP A 82 -1.81 15.85 3.22
C ASP A 82 -2.66 14.62 2.89
N ALA A 83 -3.93 14.65 3.32
CA ALA A 83 -4.89 13.58 3.11
C ALA A 83 -5.21 13.30 1.64
N GLU A 84 -5.10 14.29 0.75
CA GLU A 84 -5.30 14.08 -0.68
C GLU A 84 -4.09 13.36 -1.28
N TYR A 85 -2.88 13.79 -0.94
CA TYR A 85 -1.66 13.09 -1.35
C TYR A 85 -1.64 11.65 -0.84
N GLU A 86 -2.02 11.41 0.43
CA GLU A 86 -2.12 10.06 0.99
C GLU A 86 -3.11 9.18 0.20
N ARG A 87 -4.26 9.73 -0.17
CA ARG A 87 -5.26 9.02 -0.97
C ARG A 87 -4.72 8.67 -2.35
N GLU A 88 -4.01 9.60 -2.99
CA GLU A 88 -3.40 9.38 -4.30
C GLU A 88 -2.27 8.35 -4.24
N VAL A 89 -1.44 8.35 -3.19
CA VAL A 89 -0.43 7.29 -2.96
C VAL A 89 -1.09 5.92 -2.90
N ARG A 90 -2.14 5.77 -2.08
CA ARG A 90 -2.85 4.49 -1.96
C ARG A 90 -3.44 4.02 -3.29
N ARG A 91 -4.09 4.93 -4.03
CA ARG A 91 -4.69 4.62 -5.35
C ARG A 91 -3.64 4.20 -6.35
N GLU A 92 -2.55 4.94 -6.42
CA GLU A 92 -1.48 4.71 -7.39
C GLU A 92 -0.73 3.40 -7.09
N VAL A 93 -0.47 3.10 -5.81
CA VAL A 93 0.09 1.80 -5.39
C VAL A 93 -0.82 0.66 -5.81
N ILE A 94 -2.11 0.74 -5.49
CA ILE A 94 -3.08 -0.30 -5.88
C ILE A 94 -3.08 -0.49 -7.41
N ARG A 95 -3.13 0.60 -8.17
CA ARG A 95 -3.15 0.58 -9.63
C ARG A 95 -1.90 -0.09 -10.22
N GLN A 96 -0.71 0.30 -9.75
CA GLN A 96 0.55 -0.25 -10.26
C GLN A 96 0.76 -1.70 -9.83
N VAL A 97 0.44 -2.05 -8.59
CA VAL A 97 0.52 -3.44 -8.12
C VAL A 97 -0.41 -4.35 -8.94
N LEU A 98 -1.66 -3.94 -9.18
CA LEU A 98 -2.58 -4.72 -10.01
C LEU A 98 -2.05 -4.90 -11.44
N LYS A 99 -1.49 -3.85 -12.04
CA LYS A 99 -0.88 -3.92 -13.38
C LYS A 99 0.29 -4.90 -13.41
N GLU A 100 1.15 -4.87 -12.40
CA GLU A 100 2.28 -5.79 -12.31
C GLU A 100 1.81 -7.25 -12.14
N LEU A 101 0.79 -7.48 -11.30
CA LEU A 101 0.19 -8.81 -11.10
C LEU A 101 -0.36 -9.43 -12.39
N GLU A 102 -0.92 -8.64 -13.31
CA GLU A 102 -1.42 -9.14 -14.59
C GLU A 102 -0.32 -9.76 -15.46
N THR A 103 0.92 -9.34 -15.26
CA THR A 103 2.10 -9.87 -15.96
C THR A 103 2.74 -11.06 -15.26
N MET A 104 2.32 -11.37 -14.03
CA MET A 104 2.87 -12.44 -13.21
C MET A 104 2.01 -13.69 -13.28
N THR A 105 2.67 -14.84 -13.47
CA THR A 105 2.09 -16.15 -13.16
C THR A 105 2.55 -16.59 -11.78
N PHE A 106 1.60 -16.92 -10.91
CA PHE A 106 1.87 -17.55 -9.63
C PHE A 106 1.76 -19.06 -9.83
N ASP A 107 2.90 -19.76 -9.75
CA ASP A 107 3.00 -21.22 -9.80
C ASP A 107 2.51 -21.88 -8.50
#